data_AF-A0A261CUB7-F1
#
_entry.id   AF-A0A261CUB7-F1
#
_cell.length_a   1.000
_cell.length_b   1.000
_cell.length_c   1.000
_cell.angle_alpha   90.00
_cell.angle_beta   90.00
_cell.angle_gamma   90.00
#
_symmetry.space_group_name_H-M   'P 1'
#
loop_
_entity.id
_entity.type
_entity.pdbx_description
1 polymer ?
#
loop_
_entity_poly.entity_id
_entity_poly.type
_entity_poly.pdbx_seq_one_letter_code
_entity_poly.pdbx_strand_id
1 'polypeptide(L)'
;MATLADLEARIAALEAAQADYRAVLAAINALGENQREQSQRLGNVETGLVAVEQRLGSVSTTVSDTNARVRSLEDGQAEIRDLLIRALDR
;
A
#
# COMPACT_ATOMS: atom_id res chain seq x y z
N MET A 1 -24.07 -58.64 19.22
CA MET A 1 -22.62 -58.41 19.41
C MET A 1 -22.08 -57.87 18.11
N ALA A 2 -21.22 -56.84 18.14
CA ALA A 2 -20.54 -56.40 16.92
C ALA A 2 -19.62 -57.52 16.43
N THR A 3 -19.64 -57.79 15.13
CA THR A 3 -18.76 -58.77 14.50
C THR A 3 -17.38 -58.16 14.28
N LEU A 4 -16.38 -59.01 14.00
CA LEU A 4 -15.05 -58.54 13.61
C LEU A 4 -15.12 -57.62 12.37
N ALA A 5 -15.93 -58.00 11.38
CA ALA A 5 -16.16 -57.21 10.16
C ALA A 5 -16.75 -55.82 10.46
N ASP A 6 -17.67 -55.72 11.43
CA ASP A 6 -18.24 -54.42 11.84
C ASP A 6 -17.17 -53.51 12.46
N LEU A 7 -16.23 -54.10 13.22
CA LEU A 7 -15.12 -53.35 13.83
C LEU A 7 -14.10 -52.91 12.77
N GLU A 8 -13.74 -53.78 11.83
CA GLU A 8 -12.85 -53.45 10.71
C GLU A 8 -13.41 -52.32 9.84
N ALA A 9 -14.70 -52.36 9.51
CA ALA A 9 -15.36 -51.29 8.77
C ALA A 9 -15.34 -49.96 9.53
N ARG A 10 -15.53 -49.99 10.85
CA ARG A 10 -15.45 -48.78 11.69
C ARG A 10 -14.03 -48.24 11.80
N ILE A 11 -13.02 -49.11 11.88
CA ILE A 11 -11.61 -48.69 11.89
C ILE A 11 -11.28 -48.01 10.56
N ALA A 12 -11.62 -48.63 9.42
CA ALA A 12 -11.39 -48.04 8.11
C ALA A 12 -12.06 -46.65 7.96
N ALA A 13 -13.29 -46.50 8.46
CA ALA A 13 -13.98 -45.22 8.45
C ALA A 13 -13.30 -44.17 9.36
N LEU A 14 -12.80 -44.57 10.53
CA LEU A 14 -12.07 -43.68 11.43
C LEU A 14 -10.71 -43.27 10.84
N GLU A 15 -9.99 -44.18 10.18
CA GLU A 15 -8.73 -43.89 9.51
C GLU A 15 -8.93 -42.92 8.34
N ALA A 16 -9.99 -43.09 7.56
CA ALA A 16 -10.36 -42.14 6.51
C ALA A 16 -10.67 -40.75 7.09
N ALA A 17 -11.51 -40.67 8.13
CA ALA A 17 -11.83 -39.40 8.78
C ALA A 17 -10.60 -38.74 9.42
N GLN A 18 -9.67 -39.53 9.97
CA GLN A 18 -8.40 -39.03 10.49
C GLN A 18 -7.52 -38.43 9.39
N ALA A 19 -7.47 -39.08 8.22
CA ALA A 19 -6.73 -38.57 7.07
C ALA A 19 -7.32 -37.23 6.60
N ASP A 20 -8.64 -37.14 6.49
CA ASP A 20 -9.34 -35.89 6.13
C ASP A 20 -9.06 -34.78 7.15
N TYR A 21 -9.13 -35.09 8.45
CA TYR A 21 -8.83 -34.12 9.51
C TYR A 21 -7.40 -33.60 9.43
N ARG A 22 -6.42 -34.47 9.17
CA ARG A 22 -5.02 -34.05 8.97
C ARG A 22 -4.85 -33.16 7.75
N ALA A 23 -5.55 -33.47 6.65
CA ALA A 23 -5.53 -32.63 5.46
C ALA A 23 -6.11 -31.22 5.74
N VAL A 24 -7.21 -31.14 6.50
CA VAL A 24 -7.79 -29.86 6.93
C VAL A 24 -6.82 -29.06 7.82
N LEU A 25 -6.16 -29.69 8.78
CA LEU A 25 -5.16 -29.02 9.61
C LEU A 25 -3.97 -28.48 8.79
N ALA A 26 -3.50 -29.25 7.82
CA ALA A 26 -2.45 -28.80 6.90
C ALA A 26 -2.91 -27.58 6.09
N ALA A 27 -4.14 -27.59 5.58
CA ALA A 27 -4.71 -26.46 4.85
C ALA A 27 -4.86 -25.21 5.74
N ILE A 28 -5.29 -25.36 6.99
CA ILE A 28 -5.39 -24.26 7.96
C ILE A 28 -4.00 -23.66 8.25
N ASN A 29 -2.98 -24.51 8.43
CA ASN A 29 -1.61 -24.03 8.64
C ASN A 29 -1.09 -23.23 7.44
N ALA A 30 -1.31 -23.74 6.22
CA ALA A 30 -0.93 -23.05 4.99
C ALA A 30 -1.68 -21.72 4.83
N LEU A 31 -2.98 -21.69 5.15
CA LEU A 31 -3.77 -20.46 5.16
C LEU A 31 -3.24 -19.44 6.18
N GLY A 32 -2.86 -19.90 7.38
CA GLY A 32 -2.28 -19.05 8.40
C GLY A 32 -0.92 -18.48 8.00
N GLU A 33 -0.10 -19.25 7.29
CA GLU A 33 1.16 -18.75 6.71
C GLU A 33 0.88 -17.68 5.63
N ASN A 34 -0.04 -17.96 4.72
CA ASN A 34 -0.41 -17.00 3.68
C ASN A 34 -0.98 -15.68 4.25
N GLN A 35 -1.81 -15.75 5.29
CA GLN A 35 -2.33 -14.55 5.95
C GLN A 35 -1.22 -13.71 6.60
N ARG A 36 -0.21 -14.33 7.21
CA ARG A 36 0.95 -13.61 7.78
C ARG A 36 1.76 -12.91 6.68
N GLU A 37 2.01 -13.60 5.57
CA GLU A 37 2.69 -13.01 4.41
C GLU A 37 1.90 -11.82 3.85
N GLN A 38 0.59 -11.96 3.66
CA GLN A 38 -0.27 -10.87 3.21
C GLN A 38 -0.26 -9.68 4.16
N SER A 39 -0.29 -9.93 5.47
CA SER A 39 -0.23 -8.88 6.50
C SER A 39 1.08 -8.10 6.43
N GLN A 40 2.22 -8.79 6.22
CA GLN A 40 3.51 -8.13 6.02
C GLN A 40 3.55 -7.29 4.74
N ARG A 41 3.01 -7.83 3.64
CA ARG A 41 2.92 -7.09 2.36
C ARG A 41 2.06 -5.83 2.49
N LEU A 42 0.94 -5.91 3.20
CA LEU A 42 0.08 -4.75 3.47
C LEU A 42 0.82 -3.70 4.30
N GLY A 43 1.52 -4.09 5.37
CA GLY A 43 2.31 -3.14 6.18
C GLY A 43 3.43 -2.44 5.37
N ASN A 44 4.05 -3.14 4.42
CA ASN A 44 5.01 -2.54 3.49
C ASN A 44 4.36 -1.51 2.56
N VAL A 45 3.15 -1.81 2.06
CA VAL A 45 2.38 -0.89 1.22
C VAL A 45 1.96 0.35 2.01
N GLU A 46 1.47 0.20 3.23
CA GLU A 46 1.11 1.32 4.12
C GLU A 46 2.32 2.23 4.37
N THR A 47 3.47 1.65 4.70
CA THR A 47 4.73 2.39 4.87
C THR A 47 5.12 3.15 3.60
N GLY A 48 4.99 2.49 2.44
CA GLY A 48 5.25 3.11 1.14
C GLY A 48 4.31 4.28 0.84
N LEU A 49 3.03 4.16 1.19
CA LEU A 49 2.04 5.20 0.98
C LEU A 49 2.32 6.44 1.83
N VAL A 50 2.68 6.25 3.11
CA VAL A 50 3.10 7.35 4.00
C VAL A 50 4.30 8.11 3.40
N ALA A 51 5.28 7.41 2.84
CA ALA A 51 6.42 8.05 2.19
C ALA A 51 6.02 8.83 0.93
N VAL A 52 5.06 8.33 0.15
CA VAL A 52 4.52 9.05 -1.02
C VAL A 52 3.78 10.32 -0.59
N GLU A 53 2.95 10.25 0.45
CA GLU A 53 2.22 11.42 0.98
C GLU A 53 3.17 12.53 1.43
N GLN A 54 4.25 12.18 2.14
CA GLN A 54 5.27 13.15 2.57
C GLN A 54 5.97 13.82 1.39
N ARG A 55 6.33 13.03 0.36
CA ARG A 55 6.96 13.55 -0.86
C ARG A 55 6.01 14.46 -1.62
N LEU A 56 4.73 14.10 -1.71
CA LEU A 56 3.70 14.93 -2.35
C LEU A 56 3.52 16.25 -1.60
N GLY A 57 3.53 16.23 -0.26
CA GLY A 57 3.53 17.44 0.55
C GLY A 57 4.71 18.36 0.24
N SER A 58 5.92 17.81 0.14
CA SER A 58 7.13 18.57 -0.20
C SER A 58 7.08 19.17 -1.61
N VAL A 59 6.55 18.42 -2.58
CA VAL A 59 6.33 18.91 -3.95
C VAL A 59 5.32 20.06 -3.94
N SER A 60 4.21 19.92 -3.20
CA SER A 60 3.19 20.97 -3.08
C SER A 60 3.78 22.28 -2.55
N THR A 61 4.59 22.22 -1.50
CA THR A 61 5.30 23.40 -0.97
C THR A 61 6.23 24.01 -2.01
N THR A 62 7.03 23.19 -2.69
CA THR A 62 7.98 23.67 -3.71
C THR A 62 7.26 24.37 -4.88
N VAL A 63 6.11 23.83 -5.30
CA VAL A 63 5.27 24.45 -6.35
C VAL A 63 4.71 25.78 -5.87
N SER A 64 4.23 25.86 -4.62
CA SER A 64 3.74 27.11 -4.03
C SER A 64 4.82 28.19 -4.00
N ASP A 65 6.02 27.83 -3.55
CA ASP A 65 7.17 28.76 -3.50
C ASP A 65 7.60 29.21 -4.89
N THR A 66 7.60 28.29 -5.86
CA THR A 66 7.92 28.60 -7.25
C THR A 66 6.90 29.59 -7.82
N ASN A 67 5.61 29.37 -7.58
CA ASN A 67 4.55 30.29 -8.02
C ASN A 67 4.71 31.68 -7.39
N ALA A 68 5.06 31.76 -6.11
CA ALA A 68 5.31 33.05 -5.45
C ALA A 68 6.50 33.78 -6.09
N ARG A 69 7.58 33.07 -6.39
CA ARG A 69 8.76 33.63 -7.07
C ARG A 69 8.44 34.09 -8.50
N VAL A 70 7.65 33.32 -9.25
CA VAL A 70 7.21 33.71 -10.60
C VAL A 70 6.42 35.01 -10.56
N ARG A 71 5.44 35.15 -9.64
CA ARG A 71 4.69 36.41 -9.48
C ARG A 71 5.60 37.60 -9.16
N SER A 72 6.55 37.41 -8.25
CA SER A 72 7.53 38.47 -7.93
C SER A 72 8.39 38.86 -9.13
N LEU A 73 8.75 37.91 -10.00
CA LEU A 73 9.47 38.21 -11.24
C LEU A 73 8.58 38.94 -12.26
N GLU A 74 7.30 38.56 -12.36
CA GLU A 74 6.31 39.24 -13.21
C GLU A 74 6.12 40.70 -12.78
N ASP A 75 5.99 40.95 -11.47
CA ASP A 75 5.89 42.30 -10.90
C ASP A 75 7.14 43.13 -11.20
N GLY A 76 8.33 42.57 -10.98
CA GLY A 76 9.60 43.24 -11.28
C GLY A 76 9.79 43.55 -12.77
N GLN A 77 9.34 42.65 -13.66
CA GLN A 77 9.35 42.91 -15.10
C GLN A 77 8.40 44.05 -15.50
N ALA A 78 7.23 44.13 -14.87
CA ALA A 78 6.29 45.22 -15.10
C ALA A 78 6.89 46.57 -14.66
N GLU A 79 7.53 46.62 -13.48
CA GLU A 79 8.20 47.82 -12.98
C GLU A 79 9.33 48.28 -13.93
N ILE A 80 10.18 47.36 -14.38
CA ILE A 80 11.26 47.67 -15.34
C ILE A 80 10.66 48.22 -16.64
N ARG A 81 9.59 47.61 -17.16
CA ARG A 81 8.90 48.08 -18.36
C ARG A 81 8.41 49.52 -18.19
N ASP A 82 7.77 49.83 -17.07
CA ASP A 82 7.26 51.18 -16.78
C ASP A 82 8.39 52.22 -16.69
N LEU A 83 9.51 51.86 -16.05
CA LEU A 83 10.68 52.73 -15.96
C LEU A 83 11.30 53.00 -17.35
N LEU A 84 11.38 51.98 -18.20
CA LEU A 84 11.89 52.12 -19.57
C LEU A 84 11.00 53.03 -20.42
N ILE A 85 9.68 52.90 -20.31
CA ILE A 85 8.73 53.79 -21.01
C ILE A 85 8.97 55.25 -20.59
N ARG A 86 9.00 55.52 -19.28
CA ARG A 86 9.25 56.88 -18.77
C ARG A 86 10.61 57.45 -19.17
N ALA A 87 11.63 56.60 -19.33
CA ALA A 87 12.96 57.03 -19.77
C ALA A 87 13.01 57.35 -21.27
N LEU A 88 12.17 56.70 -22.08
CA LEU A 88 12.04 56.97 -23.52
C LEU A 88 11.16 58.19 -23.83
N ASP A 89 10.21 58.51 -22.96
CA ASP A 89 9.31 59.67 -23.11
C ASP A 89 9.95 61.01 -22.67
N ARG A 90 11.18 61.00 -22.13
CA ARG A 90 11.96 62.18 -21.74
C ARG A 90 12.98 62.57 -22.81
#